data_AF-A0AAV9UHI2-F1
#
_entry.id   AF-A0AAV9UHI2-F1
#
_cell.length_a   1.000
_cell.length_b   1.000
_cell.length_c   1.000
_cell.angle_alpha   90.00
_cell.angle_beta   90.00
_cell.angle_gamma   90.00
#
_symmetry.space_group_name_H-M   'P 1'
#
loop_
_entity.id
_entity.type
_entity.pdbx_description
1 polymer ?
#
loop_
_entity_poly.entity_id
_entity_poly.type
_entity_poly.pdbx_seq_one_letter_code
_entity_poly.pdbx_strand_id
1 'polypeptide(L)' 'MSGPFAIFRRKWPAPVWEPMAPFIIAGGIVYWGVWQGQNALAASEEFRNDPRNPNAKPTKPGSH' A
#
# COMPACT_ATOMS: atom_id res chain seq x y z
N MET A 1 17.12 28.52 17.10
CA MET A 1 15.72 28.94 16.88
C MET A 1 15.24 29.67 18.12
N SER A 2 15.37 31.00 18.15
CA SER A 2 15.09 31.80 19.36
C SER A 2 14.17 32.96 18.95
N GLY A 3 12.89 32.82 19.29
CA GLY A 3 11.84 33.80 19.00
C GLY A 3 10.55 33.39 19.72
N PRO A 4 9.55 34.29 19.86
CA PRO A 4 8.37 34.07 20.69
C PRO A 4 7.52 32.86 20.28
N PHE A 5 7.68 32.35 19.06
CA PHE A 5 7.00 31.15 18.54
C PHE A 5 7.85 29.88 18.58
N ALA A 6 9.04 29.90 19.20
CA ALA A 6 9.96 28.77 19.22
C ALA A 6 9.36 27.52 19.91
N ILE A 7 8.45 27.70 20.86
CA ILE A 7 7.75 26.59 21.54
C ILE A 7 6.84 25.81 20.59
N PHE A 8 6.15 26.50 19.67
CA PHE A 8 5.21 25.89 18.73
C PHE A 8 5.92 25.14 17.59
N ARG A 9 7.17 25.50 17.30
CA ARG A 9 8.00 24.83 16.29
C ARG A 9 9.06 23.91 16.90
N ARG A 10 9.02 23.66 18.21
CA ARG A 10 9.90 22.71 18.87
C ARG A 10 9.43 21.30 18.54
N LYS A 11 10.25 20.53 17.81
CA LYS A 11 10.05 19.09 17.66
C LYS A 11 10.50 18.39 18.94
N TRP A 12 9.57 17.77 19.65
CA TRP A 12 9.86 16.97 20.84
C TRP A 12 10.25 15.54 20.43
N PRO A 13 11.31 14.96 21.02
CA PRO A 13 11.71 13.58 20.72
C PRO A 13 10.82 12.59 21.49
N ALA A 14 9.55 12.49 21.10
CA ALA A 14 8.65 11.49 21.64
C ALA A 14 8.99 10.09 21.09
N PRO A 15 8.96 9.03 21.92
CA PRO A 15 9.16 7.66 21.45
C PRO A 15 7.94 7.18 20.67
N VAL A 16 7.94 7.40 19.34
CA VAL A 16 6.84 6.97 18.46
C VAL A 16 7.07 5.55 17.94
N TRP A 17 8.31 5.20 17.60
CA TRP A 17 8.62 3.94 16.93
C TRP A 17 8.28 2.72 17.78
N GLU A 18 8.68 2.72 19.04
CA GLU A 18 8.56 1.59 19.96
C GLU A 18 7.10 1.17 20.22
N PRO A 19 6.17 2.09 20.60
CA PRO A 19 4.76 1.72 20.75
C PRO A 19 4.04 1.48 19.41
N MET A 20 4.51 2.08 18.30
CA MET A 20 3.88 1.92 17.00
C MET A 20 4.33 0.67 16.23
N ALA A 21 5.47 0.09 16.59
CA ALA A 21 6.05 -1.08 15.95
C ALA A 21 5.04 -2.24 15.72
N PRO A 22 4.27 -2.73 16.72
CA PRO A 22 3.35 -3.84 16.49
C PRO A 22 2.26 -3.50 15.46
N PHE A 23 1.80 -2.25 15.40
CA PHE A 23 0.78 -1.82 14.43
C PHE A 23 1.34 -1.69 13.03
N ILE A 24 2.56 -1.16 12.90
CA ILE A 24 3.25 -1.08 11.60
C ILE A 24 3.52 -2.48 11.05
N ILE A 25 3.99 -3.40 11.90
CA ILE A 25 4.22 -4.80 11.51
C ILE A 25 2.92 -5.47 11.10
N ALA A 26 1.86 -5.36 11.92
CA ALA A 26 0.56 -5.92 11.59
C ALA A 26 -0.01 -5.35 10.28
N GLY A 27 0.11 -4.03 10.07
CA GLY A 27 -0.27 -3.38 8.81
C GLY A 27 0.50 -3.93 7.61
N GLY A 28 1.81 -4.17 7.77
CA GLY A 28 2.63 -4.80 6.74
C GLY A 28 2.20 -6.23 6.40
N ILE A 29 1.84 -7.03 7.42
CA ILE A 29 1.34 -8.41 7.23
C ILE A 29 0.01 -8.38 6.47
N VAL A 30 -0.93 -7.53 6.90
CA VAL A 30 -2.24 -7.40 6.25
C VAL A 30 -2.08 -6.91 4.82
N TYR A 31 -1.23 -5.90 4.59
CA TYR A 31 -0.92 -5.40 3.27
C TYR A 31 -0.42 -6.51 2.34
N TRP A 32 0.52 -7.34 2.81
CA TRP A 32 1.04 -8.44 2.03
C TRP A 32 -0.03 -9.49 1.73
N GLY A 33 -0.86 -9.85 2.72
CA GLY A 33 -1.97 -10.80 2.53
C GLY A 33 -2.99 -10.30 1.50
N VAL A 34 -3.37 -9.04 1.59
CA VAL A 34 -4.30 -8.41 0.63
C VAL A 34 -3.68 -8.34 -0.76
N TRP A 35 -2.39 -8.02 -0.89
CA TRP A 35 -1.70 -7.98 -2.18
C TRP A 35 -1.72 -9.35 -2.88
N GLN A 36 -1.46 -10.44 -2.14
CA GLN A 36 -1.55 -11.79 -2.71
C GLN A 36 -2.98 -12.15 -3.10
N GLY A 37 -3.96 -11.83 -2.24
CA GLY A 37 -5.38 -12.06 -2.52
C GLY A 37 -5.84 -11.30 -3.77
N GLN A 38 -5.45 -10.03 -3.92
CA GLN A 38 -5.76 -9.23 -5.11
C GLN A 38 -5.22 -9.86 -6.39
N ASN A 39 -3.96 -10.31 -6.40
CA ASN A 39 -3.37 -10.96 -7.57
C ASN A 39 -4.10 -12.26 -7.95
N ALA A 40 -4.49 -13.07 -6.96
CA ALA A 40 -5.24 -14.30 -7.20
C ALA A 40 -6.64 -14.02 -7.77
N LEU A 41 -7.36 -13.05 -7.20
CA LEU A 41 -8.70 -12.66 -7.66
C LEU A 41 -8.66 -12.01 -9.04
N ALA A 42 -7.67 -11.17 -9.31
CA ALA A 42 -7.45 -10.57 -10.61
C ALA A 42 -7.13 -11.60 -11.71
N ALA A 43 -6.66 -12.79 -11.35
CA ALA A 43 -6.40 -13.88 -12.29
C ALA A 43 -7.61 -14.80 -12.51
N SER A 44 -8.70 -14.61 -11.78
CA SER A 44 -9.94 -15.40 -11.93
C SER A 44 -10.59 -15.21 -13.30
N GLU A 45 -11.34 -16.21 -13.76
CA GLU A 45 -11.93 -16.25 -15.11
C GLU A 45 -12.81 -15.02 -15.42
N GLU A 46 -13.56 -14.53 -14.43
CA GLU A 46 -14.44 -13.36 -14.54
C GLU A 46 -13.65 -12.07 -14.80
N PHE A 47 -12.54 -11.87 -14.09
CA PHE A 47 -11.83 -10.57 -14.07
C PHE A 47 -10.53 -10.56 -14.88
N ARG A 48 -10.06 -11.70 -15.41
CA ARG A 48 -8.78 -11.81 -16.11
C ARG A 48 -8.70 -10.97 -17.39
N ASN A 49 -9.83 -10.79 -18.07
CA ASN A 49 -9.91 -10.05 -19.34
C ASN A 49 -10.58 -8.67 -19.17
N ASP A 50 -10.88 -8.24 -17.94
CA ASP A 50 -11.45 -6.91 -17.70
C ASP A 50 -10.39 -5.85 -18.05
N PRO A 51 -10.68 -4.88 -18.95
CA PRO A 51 -9.74 -3.81 -19.30
C PRO A 51 -9.37 -2.90 -18.12
N ARG A 52 -10.11 -2.96 -17.00
CA ARG A 52 -9.80 -2.23 -15.75
C ARG A 52 -8.83 -2.99 -14.86
N ASN A 53 -8.62 -4.28 -15.11
CA ASN A 53 -7.70 -5.08 -14.33
C ASN A 53 -6.26 -4.68 -14.69
N PRO A 54 -5.46 -4.16 -13.75
CA PRO A 54 -4.09 -3.76 -14.02
C PRO A 54 -3.19 -4.96 -14.41
N ASN A 55 -3.61 -6.20 -14.11
CA ASN A 55 -2.92 -7.42 -14.51
C ASN A 55 -3.37 -7.95 -15.89
N ALA A 56 -4.40 -7.38 -16.52
CA ALA A 56 -4.84 -7.80 -17.84
C ALA A 56 -3.76 -7.43 -18.88
N LYS A 57 -3.16 -8.45 -19.50
CA LYS A 57 -2.24 -8.22 -20.63
C LYS A 57 -3.07 -7.74 -21.83
N PRO A 58 -2.60 -6.74 -22.60
CA PRO A 58 -3.29 -6.38 -23.83
C PRO A 58 -3.35 -7.60 -24.74
N THR A 59 -4.57 -8.04 -25.09
CA THR A 59 -4.78 -9.04 -26.14
C THR A 59 -4.10 -8.51 -27.39
N LYS A 60 -3.03 -9.17 -27.83
CA LYS A 60 -2.48 -8.94 -29.16
C LYS A 60 -3.60 -9.33 -30.12
N PRO A 61 -4.14 -8.42 -30.95
CA PRO A 61 -5.14 -8.82 -31.92
C PRO A 61 -4.53 -9.93 -32.78
N GLY A 62 -5.18 -11.10 -32.78
CA GLY A 62 -4.70 -12.25 -33.53
C GLY A 62 -4.56 -11.87 -35.00
N SER A 63 -3.36 -12.04 -35.55
CA SER A 63 -3.17 -12.15 -36.99
C SER A 63 -3.87 -13.43 -37.44
N HIS A 64 -5.00 -13.27 -38.11
CA HIS A 64 -5.73 -14.20 -38.99
C HIS A 64 -5.89 -15.66 -38.55
#